data_AF-A0A3C1LAB0-F1
#
_entry.id   AF-A0A3C1LAB0-F1
#
_cell.length_a   1.000
_cell.length_b   1.000
_cell.length_c   1.000
_cell.angle_alpha   90.00
_cell.angle_beta   90.00
_cell.angle_gamma   90.00
#
_symmetry.space_group_name_H-M   'P 1'
#
loop_
_entity.id
_entity.type
_entity.pdbx_description
1 polymer ?
#
loop_
_entity_poly.entity_id
_entity_poly.type
_entity_poly.pdbx_seq_one_letter_code
_entity_poly.pdbx_strand_id
1 'polypeptide(L)'
;MPRSTPNDATVHTQAVTAQAVPRFDPADFERAERGLIAQHPTGIIEGDFGQAWNINKYDFIQRGSPNPDTVHPSLWRQAQLNNIHGLFEVAPGVWQARSYDISNITFLAGETGWVIIDPLTSTATATACLALANEHLGERPVTAVIYTHSHLDHFG
;
A
#
# COMPACT_ATOMS: atom_id res chain seq x y z
N MET A 1 18.82 -2.66 -23.23
CA MET A 1 19.91 -1.87 -22.63
C MET A 1 20.33 -2.56 -21.32
N PRO A 2 21.61 -2.87 -21.10
CA PRO A 2 22.05 -3.29 -19.76
C PRO A 2 21.72 -2.16 -18.77
N ARG A 3 21.07 -2.48 -17.65
CA ARG A 3 20.89 -1.52 -16.56
C ARG A 3 22.28 -1.19 -16.03
N SER A 4 22.74 0.05 -16.20
CA SER A 4 23.95 0.52 -15.53
C SER A 4 23.72 0.43 -14.02
N THR A 5 24.73 0.04 -13.28
CA THR A 5 24.73 0.17 -11.83
C THR A 5 24.47 1.63 -11.46
N PRO A 6 23.65 1.92 -10.43
CA PRO A 6 23.52 3.27 -9.92
C PRO A 6 24.90 3.84 -9.58
N ASN A 7 25.15 5.10 -9.92
CA ASN A 7 26.34 5.78 -9.45
C ASN A 7 26.26 5.94 -7.93
N ASP A 8 27.42 5.97 -7.27
CA ASP A 8 27.49 6.30 -5.85
C ASP A 8 26.91 7.70 -5.58
N ALA A 9 26.33 7.88 -4.39
CA ALA A 9 25.90 9.20 -3.95
C ALA A 9 27.12 10.12 -3.85
N THR A 10 27.03 11.30 -4.47
CA THR A 10 28.12 12.27 -4.39
C THR A 10 28.28 12.79 -2.96
N VAL A 11 29.47 13.30 -2.62
CA VAL A 11 29.72 13.95 -1.32
C VAL A 11 28.71 15.06 -1.03
N HIS A 12 28.30 15.81 -2.07
CA HIS A 12 27.26 16.83 -1.95
C HIS A 12 25.90 16.23 -1.58
N THR A 13 25.49 15.15 -2.27
CA THR A 13 24.24 14.44 -1.99
C THR A 13 24.21 13.91 -0.56
N GLN A 14 25.30 13.28 -0.10
CA GLN A 14 25.42 12.76 1.27
C GLN A 14 25.30 13.89 2.31
N ALA A 15 26.00 15.01 2.09
CA ALA A 15 25.98 16.16 3.00
C ALA A 15 24.60 16.81 3.12
N VAL A 16 23.91 17.06 1.99
CA VAL A 16 22.56 17.66 1.99
C VAL A 16 21.54 16.73 2.65
N THR A 17 21.62 15.45 2.32
CA THR A 17 20.71 14.41 2.83
C THR A 17 20.81 14.24 4.35
N ALA A 18 22.02 14.32 4.91
CA ALA A 18 22.25 14.25 6.35
C ALA A 18 21.63 15.44 7.12
N GLN A 19 21.49 16.60 6.48
CA GLN A 19 20.97 17.83 7.08
C GLN A 19 19.46 18.01 6.90
N ALA A 20 18.87 17.35 5.89
CA ALA A 20 17.49 17.58 5.46
C ALA A 20 16.45 16.65 6.10
N VAL A 21 16.77 15.99 7.24
CA VAL A 21 15.84 15.07 7.89
C VAL A 21 14.86 15.85 8.77
N PRO A 22 13.57 15.97 8.39
CA PRO A 22 12.58 16.61 9.23
C PRO A 22 12.43 15.83 10.55
N ARG A 23 11.94 16.49 11.59
CA ARG A 23 11.50 15.79 12.79
C ARG A 23 10.23 15.01 12.45
N PHE A 24 10.35 13.70 12.34
CA PHE A 24 9.21 12.82 12.11
C PHE A 24 8.43 12.54 13.38
N ASP A 25 7.13 12.33 13.24
CA ASP A 25 6.30 11.79 14.32
C ASP A 25 6.59 10.30 14.48
N PRO A 26 7.10 9.83 15.64
CA PRO A 26 7.31 8.40 15.86
C PRO A 26 6.00 7.59 15.78
N ALA A 27 4.84 8.22 15.96
CA ALA A 27 3.53 7.56 15.95
C ALA A 27 3.03 7.17 14.55
N ASP A 28 3.67 7.60 13.45
CA ASP A 28 3.20 7.21 12.10
C ASP A 28 3.25 5.70 11.88
N PHE A 29 4.26 5.01 12.42
CA PHE A 29 4.35 3.55 12.34
C PHE A 29 3.22 2.88 13.11
N GLU A 30 2.92 3.38 14.32
CA GLU A 30 1.78 2.89 15.11
C GLU A 30 0.46 3.10 14.37
N ARG A 31 0.26 4.28 13.76
CA ARG A 31 -0.94 4.59 12.97
C ARG A 31 -1.06 3.71 11.73
N ALA A 32 0.05 3.43 11.05
CA ALA A 32 0.08 2.56 9.89
C ALA A 32 -0.20 1.09 10.28
N GLU A 33 0.31 0.61 11.41
CA GLU A 33 0.09 -0.78 11.86
C GLU A 33 -1.31 -0.99 12.48
N ARG A 34 -1.92 0.08 13.00
CA ARG A 34 -3.19 0.02 13.71
C ARG A 34 -4.30 -0.63 12.87
N GLY A 35 -4.99 -1.59 13.47
CA GLY A 35 -6.17 -2.23 12.90
C GLY A 35 -5.86 -3.32 11.86
N LEU A 36 -4.60 -3.75 11.70
CA LEU A 36 -4.26 -4.86 10.78
C LEU A 36 -5.07 -6.12 11.13
N ILE A 37 -5.81 -6.64 10.15
CA ILE A 37 -6.62 -7.86 10.26
C ILE A 37 -5.91 -9.02 9.57
N ALA A 38 -5.49 -8.80 8.33
CA ALA A 38 -4.96 -9.86 7.48
C ALA A 38 -4.08 -9.30 6.37
N GLN A 39 -3.28 -10.17 5.77
CA GLN A 39 -2.49 -9.88 4.59
C GLN A 39 -2.81 -10.92 3.52
N HIS A 40 -2.77 -10.53 2.24
CA HIS A 40 -2.83 -11.44 1.11
C HIS A 40 -1.79 -12.55 1.27
N PRO A 41 -2.18 -13.83 1.18
CA PRO A 41 -1.39 -14.96 1.67
C PRO A 41 -0.03 -15.14 1.00
N THR A 42 0.10 -14.67 -0.24
CA THR A 42 1.34 -14.76 -1.03
C THR A 42 2.05 -13.42 -1.23
N GLY A 43 1.37 -12.30 -0.95
CA GLY A 43 1.82 -10.96 -1.38
C GLY A 43 1.89 -10.73 -2.90
N ILE A 44 1.48 -11.71 -3.72
CA ILE A 44 1.51 -11.66 -5.20
C ILE A 44 0.08 -11.75 -5.73
N ILE A 45 -0.32 -10.78 -6.55
CA ILE A 45 -1.61 -10.74 -7.24
C ILE A 45 -1.36 -10.90 -8.73
N GLU A 46 -1.94 -11.95 -9.31
CA GLU A 46 -1.89 -12.23 -10.75
C GLU A 46 -3.05 -11.55 -11.48
N GLY A 47 -2.82 -11.14 -12.72
CA GLY A 47 -3.84 -10.66 -13.63
C GLY A 47 -3.75 -11.35 -15.00
N ASP A 48 -4.66 -11.01 -15.91
CA ASP A 48 -4.80 -11.68 -17.21
C ASP A 48 -3.56 -11.59 -18.10
N PHE A 49 -2.72 -10.58 -17.88
CA PHE A 49 -1.48 -10.33 -18.63
C PHE A 49 -0.20 -10.62 -17.83
N GLY A 50 -0.34 -11.39 -16.73
CA GLY A 50 0.72 -11.72 -15.80
C GLY A 50 0.59 -10.98 -14.47
N GLN A 51 1.68 -10.92 -13.72
CA GLN A 51 1.70 -10.40 -12.35
C GLN A 51 1.24 -8.93 -12.27
N ALA A 52 0.03 -8.70 -11.75
CA ALA A 52 -0.56 -7.37 -11.60
C ALA A 52 0.10 -6.59 -10.45
N TRP A 53 0.36 -7.25 -9.32
CA TRP A 53 1.03 -6.64 -8.17
C TRP A 53 1.89 -7.66 -7.41
N ASN A 54 2.98 -7.20 -6.80
CA ASN A 54 3.81 -8.03 -5.91
C ASN A 54 4.48 -7.14 -4.87
N ILE A 55 3.95 -7.18 -3.65
CA ILE A 55 4.46 -6.37 -2.54
C ILE A 55 5.82 -6.89 -2.05
N ASN A 56 6.10 -8.18 -2.21
CA ASN A 56 7.36 -8.83 -1.80
C ASN A 56 8.58 -8.27 -2.56
N LYS A 57 8.37 -7.58 -3.69
CA LYS A 57 9.44 -6.85 -4.39
C LYS A 57 10.13 -5.81 -3.48
N TYR A 58 9.47 -5.39 -2.41
CA TYR A 58 9.97 -4.40 -1.47
C TYR A 58 10.34 -4.98 -0.10
N ASP A 59 10.49 -6.31 0.04
CA ASP A 59 10.82 -6.96 1.32
C ASP A 59 12.15 -6.52 1.94
N PHE A 60 13.03 -5.90 1.16
CA PHE A 60 14.27 -5.31 1.65
C PHE A 60 14.04 -3.99 2.43
N ILE A 61 12.84 -3.41 2.32
CA ILE A 61 12.41 -2.15 2.96
C ILE A 61 11.41 -2.46 4.09
N GLN A 62 11.92 -2.87 5.25
CA GLN A 62 11.11 -3.15 6.44
C GLN A 62 11.36 -2.10 7.52
N ARG A 63 10.47 -2.04 8.52
CA ARG A 63 10.67 -1.19 9.68
C ARG A 63 12.02 -1.49 10.33
N GLY A 64 12.89 -0.48 10.39
CA GLY A 64 14.23 -0.61 10.95
C GLY A 64 15.30 -1.14 9.98
N SER A 65 14.96 -1.43 8.71
CA SER A 65 15.97 -1.73 7.68
C SER A 65 16.97 -0.57 7.55
N PRO A 66 18.28 -0.86 7.39
CA PRO A 66 19.29 0.18 7.23
C PRO A 66 18.99 1.03 5.98
N ASN A 67 19.09 2.35 6.11
CA ASN A 67 18.93 3.25 4.97
C ASN A 67 20.17 3.17 4.06
N PRO A 68 20.03 2.87 2.75
CA PRO A 68 21.13 2.96 1.81
C PRO A 68 21.61 4.40 1.61
N ASP A 69 22.91 4.59 1.41
CA ASP A 69 23.50 5.92 1.12
C ASP A 69 23.00 6.53 -0.20
N THR A 70 22.40 5.71 -1.08
CA THR A 70 21.80 6.11 -2.35
C THR A 70 20.33 6.50 -2.24
N VAL A 71 19.73 6.46 -1.04
CA VAL A 71 18.32 6.83 -0.81
C VAL A 71 18.21 7.87 0.30
N HIS A 72 17.40 8.91 0.05
CA HIS A 72 17.15 9.94 1.05
C HIS A 72 16.42 9.35 2.28
N PRO A 73 16.86 9.61 3.54
CA PRO A 73 16.27 9.04 4.75
C PRO A 73 14.77 9.29 4.90
N SER A 74 14.29 10.46 4.49
CA SER A 74 12.84 10.74 4.49
C SER A 74 12.08 9.84 3.53
N LEU A 75 12.64 9.58 2.35
CA LEU A 75 12.01 8.69 1.37
C LEU A 75 12.09 7.25 1.84
N TRP A 76 13.23 6.84 2.42
CA TRP A 76 13.38 5.51 2.99
C TRP A 76 12.38 5.24 4.11
N ARG A 77 12.21 6.19 5.04
CA ARG A 77 11.18 6.12 6.08
C ARG A 77 9.77 6.01 5.48
N GLN A 78 9.45 6.83 4.49
CA GLN A 78 8.14 6.76 3.83
C GLN A 78 7.93 5.43 3.10
N ALA A 79 8.97 4.87 2.49
CA ALA A 79 8.93 3.57 1.85
C ALA A 79 8.67 2.45 2.88
N GLN A 80 9.30 2.51 4.06
CA GLN A 80 8.99 1.59 5.16
C GLN A 80 7.52 1.69 5.60
N LEU A 81 6.96 2.91 5.71
CA LEU A 81 5.56 3.11 6.06
C LEU A 81 4.62 2.57 4.97
N ASN A 82 4.90 2.85 3.70
CA ASN A 82 4.09 2.38 2.57
C ASN A 82 4.17 0.86 2.38
N ASN A 83 5.22 0.20 2.88
CA ASN A 83 5.35 -1.25 2.82
C ASN A 83 4.51 -1.97 3.88
N ILE A 84 3.85 -1.24 4.80
CA ILE A 84 2.89 -1.81 5.75
C ILE A 84 1.56 -2.06 5.01
N HIS A 85 1.41 -3.28 4.51
CA HIS A 85 0.32 -3.70 3.64
C HIS A 85 -0.65 -4.67 4.33
N GLY A 86 -1.86 -4.80 3.79
CA GLY A 86 -2.90 -5.68 4.33
C GLY A 86 -4.31 -5.10 4.30
N LEU A 87 -5.24 -5.82 4.91
CA LEU A 87 -6.59 -5.39 5.26
C LEU A 87 -6.60 -4.83 6.68
N PHE A 88 -7.14 -3.64 6.88
CA PHE A 88 -7.15 -2.93 8.14
C PHE A 88 -8.55 -2.46 8.52
N GLU A 89 -8.92 -2.55 9.80
CA GLU A 89 -10.06 -1.83 10.37
C GLU A 89 -9.68 -0.37 10.63
N VAL A 90 -10.44 0.55 10.07
CA VAL A 90 -10.27 2.00 10.29
C VAL A 90 -11.22 2.48 11.39
N ALA A 91 -12.46 2.00 11.35
CA ALA A 91 -13.52 2.25 12.31
C ALA A 91 -14.54 1.11 12.24
N PRO A 92 -15.47 0.98 13.22
CA PRO A 92 -16.53 -0.01 13.13
C PRO A 92 -17.30 0.12 11.81
N GLY A 93 -17.33 -0.94 11.01
CA GLY A 93 -18.01 -0.94 9.71
C GLY A 93 -17.20 -0.36 8.54
N VAL A 94 -15.95 0.05 8.75
CA VAL A 94 -15.08 0.68 7.73
C VAL A 94 -13.69 0.04 7.71
N TRP A 95 -13.32 -0.50 6.56
CA TRP A 95 -12.05 -1.18 6.35
C TRP A 95 -11.32 -0.68 5.12
N GLN A 96 -9.99 -0.82 5.10
CA GLN A 96 -9.17 -0.52 3.93
C GLN A 96 -8.23 -1.67 3.62
N ALA A 97 -8.13 -2.04 2.35
CA ALA A 97 -6.98 -2.80 1.87
C ALA A 97 -5.96 -1.82 1.27
N ARG A 98 -4.70 -1.94 1.71
CA ARG A 98 -3.63 -0.97 1.44
C ARG A 98 -2.40 -1.65 0.87
N SER A 99 -1.71 -0.93 -0.02
CA SER A 99 -0.46 -1.35 -0.67
C SER A 99 -0.56 -2.64 -1.51
N TYR A 100 -1.77 -2.96 -1.97
CA TYR A 100 -2.02 -3.93 -3.05
C TYR A 100 -2.19 -3.27 -4.42
N ASP A 101 -2.02 -1.95 -4.46
CA ASP A 101 -1.90 -1.07 -5.62
C ASP A 101 -1.25 0.24 -5.09
N ILE A 102 -1.18 1.30 -5.92
CA ILE A 102 -0.71 2.62 -5.49
C ILE A 102 -1.70 3.32 -4.54
N SER A 103 -3.00 3.09 -4.74
CA SER A 103 -4.08 3.64 -3.91
C SER A 103 -4.59 2.63 -2.88
N ASN A 104 -5.51 3.08 -2.02
CA ASN A 104 -6.24 2.22 -1.11
C ASN A 104 -7.64 1.97 -1.66
N ILE A 105 -8.15 0.76 -1.45
CA ILE A 105 -9.58 0.45 -1.63
C ILE A 105 -10.24 0.41 -0.26
N THR A 106 -11.38 1.08 -0.13
CA THR A 106 -12.13 1.14 1.13
C THR A 106 -13.43 0.35 1.02
N PHE A 107 -13.73 -0.45 2.04
CA PHE A 107 -14.95 -1.24 2.16
C PHE A 107 -15.78 -0.70 3.33
N LEU A 108 -17.04 -0.36 3.06
CA LEU A 108 -18.02 0.01 4.09
C LEU A 108 -19.13 -1.02 4.13
N ALA A 109 -19.43 -1.55 5.32
CA ALA A 109 -20.59 -2.40 5.51
C ALA A 109 -21.87 -1.55 5.48
N GLY A 110 -22.59 -1.60 4.35
CA GLY A 110 -23.93 -1.08 4.23
C GLY A 110 -24.97 -2.07 4.78
N GLU A 111 -26.24 -1.65 4.79
CA GLU A 111 -27.35 -2.47 5.30
C GLU A 111 -27.57 -3.75 4.49
N THR A 112 -27.33 -3.70 3.18
CA THR A 112 -27.62 -4.80 2.24
C THR A 112 -26.38 -5.33 1.51
N GLY A 113 -25.20 -4.73 1.73
CA GLY A 113 -24.00 -5.11 1.00
C GLY A 113 -22.81 -4.19 1.21
N TRP A 114 -21.77 -4.40 0.43
CA TRP A 114 -20.60 -3.54 0.40
C TRP A 114 -20.88 -2.24 -0.36
N VAL A 115 -20.46 -1.12 0.22
CA VAL A 115 -20.13 0.09 -0.51
C VAL A 115 -18.61 0.14 -0.64
N ILE A 116 -18.11 0.14 -1.88
CA ILE A 116 -16.67 0.19 -2.18
C ILE A 116 -16.30 1.61 -2.59
N ILE A 117 -15.18 2.12 -2.09
CA ILE A 117 -14.61 3.40 -2.51
C ILE A 117 -13.25 3.15 -3.15
N ASP A 118 -13.07 3.71 -4.35
CA ASP A 118 -11.84 3.71 -5.13
C ASP A 118 -11.25 2.31 -5.37
N PRO A 119 -11.79 1.55 -6.35
CA PRO A 119 -11.42 0.16 -6.60
C PRO A 119 -10.09 0.02 -7.37
N LEU A 120 -9.06 0.76 -6.95
CA LEU A 120 -7.67 0.62 -7.40
C LEU A 120 -7.48 0.88 -8.91
N THR A 121 -6.32 0.50 -9.43
CA THR A 121 -5.92 0.71 -10.83
C THR A 121 -6.33 -0.46 -11.74
N SER A 122 -6.61 -1.64 -11.18
CA SER A 122 -6.89 -2.84 -11.97
C SER A 122 -7.94 -3.75 -11.33
N THR A 123 -8.73 -4.41 -12.17
CA THR A 123 -9.68 -5.44 -11.74
C THR A 123 -9.03 -6.55 -10.93
N ALA A 124 -7.78 -6.94 -11.25
CA ALA A 124 -7.07 -8.00 -10.54
C ALA A 124 -6.78 -7.63 -9.07
N THR A 125 -6.24 -6.43 -8.84
CA THR A 125 -5.95 -5.93 -7.49
C THR A 125 -7.23 -5.69 -6.69
N ALA A 126 -8.28 -5.13 -7.32
CA ALA A 126 -9.57 -4.93 -6.68
C ALA A 126 -10.25 -6.25 -6.28
N THR A 127 -10.23 -7.25 -7.17
CA THR A 127 -10.81 -8.59 -6.93
C THR A 127 -10.09 -9.30 -5.79
N ALA A 128 -8.76 -9.26 -5.76
CA ALA A 128 -7.98 -9.86 -4.67
C ALA A 128 -8.26 -9.17 -3.32
N CYS A 129 -8.41 -7.84 -3.30
CA CYS A 129 -8.74 -7.11 -2.08
C CYS A 129 -10.17 -7.40 -1.60
N LEU A 130 -11.15 -7.50 -2.51
CA LEU A 130 -12.52 -7.87 -2.16
C LEU A 130 -12.58 -9.32 -1.65
N ALA A 131 -11.83 -10.24 -2.25
CA ALA A 131 -11.74 -11.61 -1.77
C ALA A 131 -11.16 -11.67 -0.35
N LEU A 132 -10.07 -10.93 -0.08
CA LEU A 132 -9.49 -10.81 1.25
C LEU A 132 -10.48 -10.22 2.27
N ALA A 133 -11.23 -9.19 1.88
CA ALA A 133 -12.29 -8.62 2.72
C ALA A 133 -13.41 -9.64 3.00
N ASN A 134 -13.89 -10.36 1.98
CA ASN A 134 -14.94 -11.37 2.12
C ASN A 134 -14.50 -12.55 2.99
N GLU A 135 -13.25 -13.00 2.86
CA GLU A 135 -12.68 -14.09 3.67
C GLU A 135 -12.69 -13.76 5.16
N HIS A 136 -12.30 -12.54 5.54
CA HIS A 136 -12.14 -12.15 6.94
C HIS A 136 -13.35 -11.45 7.56
N LEU A 137 -14.17 -10.78 6.76
CA LEU A 137 -15.28 -9.96 7.23
C LEU A 137 -16.65 -10.55 6.88
N GLY A 138 -16.70 -11.62 6.09
CA GLY A 138 -17.90 -12.23 5.55
C GLY A 138 -18.26 -11.70 4.16
N GLU A 139 -18.72 -12.58 3.29
CA GLU A 139 -19.11 -12.23 1.93
C GLU A 139 -20.40 -11.40 1.90
N ARG A 140 -20.40 -10.36 1.05
CA ARG A 140 -21.55 -9.48 0.83
C ARG A 140 -21.60 -9.07 -0.65
N PRO A 141 -22.79 -8.86 -1.24
CA PRO A 141 -22.88 -8.29 -2.58
C PRO A 141 -22.36 -6.84 -2.58
N VAL A 142 -21.70 -6.41 -3.65
CA VAL A 142 -21.36 -4.99 -3.84
C VAL A 142 -22.60 -4.26 -4.33
N THR A 143 -23.07 -3.28 -3.56
CA THR A 143 -24.31 -2.53 -3.84
C THR A 143 -24.04 -1.13 -4.36
N ALA A 144 -22.87 -0.56 -4.07
CA ALA A 144 -22.44 0.71 -4.62
C ALA A 144 -20.92 0.78 -4.75
N VAL A 145 -20.48 1.59 -5.71
CA VAL A 145 -19.08 1.99 -5.87
C VAL A 145 -19.02 3.52 -5.93
N ILE A 146 -18.09 4.11 -5.21
CA ILE A 146 -17.84 5.56 -5.18
C ILE A 146 -16.42 5.79 -5.71
N TYR A 147 -16.31 6.68 -6.70
CA TYR A 147 -15.02 7.22 -7.13
C TYR A 147 -14.85 8.60 -6.51
N THR A 148 -13.81 8.78 -5.71
CA THR A 148 -13.56 10.04 -5.02
C THR A 148 -13.11 11.13 -5.98
N HIS A 149 -12.41 10.75 -7.06
CA HIS A 149 -11.96 11.66 -8.11
C HIS A 149 -11.58 10.93 -9.40
N SER A 150 -11.14 11.70 -10.41
CA SER A 150 -10.94 11.25 -11.78
C SER A 150 -9.48 10.89 -12.13
N HIS A 151 -8.76 10.20 -11.25
CA HIS A 151 -7.47 9.57 -11.59
C HIS A 151 -7.60 8.04 -11.63
N LEU A 152 -6.79 7.42 -12.49
CA LEU A 152 -6.93 6.00 -12.88
C LEU A 152 -6.89 5.05 -11.68
N ASP A 153 -6.08 5.35 -10.67
CA ASP A 153 -5.93 4.56 -9.46
C ASP A 153 -7.17 4.57 -8.54
N HIS A 154 -8.22 5.29 -8.92
CA HIS A 154 -9.48 5.38 -8.18
C HIS A 154 -10.69 4.87 -8.98
N PHE A 155 -10.53 4.41 -10.22
CA PHE A 155 -11.65 3.91 -11.05
C PHE A 155 -11.29 2.81 -12.07
N GLY A 156 -10.06 2.29 -12.04
CA GLY A 156 -9.44 1.48 -13.11
C GLY A 156 -10.12 0.18 -13.49
#